data_AF-A0A7I7U6N5-F1
#
_entry.id   AF-A0A7I7U6N5-F1
#
_cell.length_a   1.000
_cell.length_b   1.000
_cell.length_c   1.000
_cell.angle_alpha   90.00
_cell.angle_beta   90.00
_cell.angle_gamma   90.00
#
_symmetry.space_group_name_H-M   'P 1'
#
loop_
_entity.id
_entity.type
_entity.pdbx_description
1 polymer ?
#
loop_
_entity_poly.entity_id
_entity_poly.type
_entity_poly.pdbx_seq_one_letter_code
_entity_poly.pdbx_strand_id
1 'polypeptide(L)'
;MEASTARRLAGRLRFACLPTPATLDDFNVDAAAGIDRNLIDELGTCRYLESATNILLIGPPGTGKTHLSVGLARAAAYAGYRTYFTTAADLAARCHRAAIEGRWATTMRFYAGPTLLVIDELGYLPLPAEAASALFQVVSQRYLKTSIVITTNRGVGAWGEILGDTTVAAAMLDRLLHRSIVINLDGESYRLRDHQAAAETLRRTTTGNRQQLH
;
A
#
# COMPACT_ATOMS: atom_id res chain seq x y z
N MET A 1 -3.17 26.15 -20.79
CA MET A 1 -2.18 25.44 -19.95
C MET A 1 -2.84 24.43 -19.00
N GLU A 2 -3.97 24.75 -18.37
CA GLU A 2 -4.68 23.85 -17.43
C GLU A 2 -5.11 22.51 -18.03
N ALA A 3 -5.62 22.48 -19.26
CA ALA A 3 -6.01 21.23 -19.94
C ALA A 3 -4.85 20.23 -20.14
N SER A 4 -3.61 20.73 -20.28
CA SER A 4 -2.41 19.88 -20.39
C SER A 4 -2.03 19.29 -19.04
N THR A 5 -2.11 20.07 -17.96
CA THR A 5 -1.87 19.63 -16.59
C THR A 5 -2.88 18.58 -16.14
N ALA A 6 -4.17 18.81 -16.40
CA ALA A 6 -5.24 17.85 -16.12
C ALA A 6 -5.05 16.53 -16.88
N ARG A 7 -4.66 16.59 -18.16
CA ARG A 7 -4.38 15.39 -18.97
C ARG A 7 -3.19 14.59 -18.42
N ARG A 8 -2.12 15.27 -17.98
CA ARG A 8 -0.95 14.61 -17.36
C ARG A 8 -1.32 13.94 -16.04
N LEU A 9 -2.07 14.63 -15.18
CA LEU A 9 -2.56 14.06 -13.92
C LEU A 9 -3.43 12.83 -14.16
N ALA A 10 -4.40 12.92 -15.08
CA ALA A 10 -5.24 11.78 -15.44
C ALA A 10 -4.41 10.59 -15.95
N GLY A 11 -3.34 10.86 -16.72
CA GLY A 11 -2.38 9.83 -17.12
C GLY A 11 -1.67 9.17 -15.95
N ARG A 12 -1.19 9.95 -14.97
CA ARG A 12 -0.55 9.43 -13.75
C ARG A 12 -1.51 8.60 -12.91
N LEU A 13 -2.74 9.08 -12.70
CA LEU A 13 -3.76 8.35 -11.92
C LEU A 13 -4.18 7.04 -12.60
N ARG A 14 -4.28 7.02 -13.94
CA ARG A 14 -4.50 5.76 -14.68
C ARG A 14 -3.33 4.79 -14.52
N PHE A 15 -2.10 5.29 -14.62
CA PHE A 15 -0.91 4.47 -14.45
C PHE A 15 -0.77 3.94 -13.01
N ALA A 16 -1.24 4.69 -12.01
CA ALA A 16 -1.13 4.33 -10.60
C ALA A 16 -1.91 3.08 -10.21
N CYS A 17 -2.94 2.69 -10.98
CA CYS A 17 -3.76 1.51 -10.72
C CYS A 17 -4.31 1.45 -9.28
N LEU A 18 -4.74 2.60 -8.74
CA LEU A 18 -5.25 2.68 -7.37
C LEU A 18 -6.57 1.88 -7.23
N PRO A 19 -6.69 0.97 -6.25
CA PRO A 19 -7.84 0.09 -6.13
C PRO A 19 -9.10 0.80 -5.62
N THR A 20 -8.95 1.94 -4.93
CA THR A 20 -10.06 2.68 -4.32
C THR A 20 -9.91 4.20 -4.55
N PRO A 21 -11.00 4.97 -4.42
CA PRO A 21 -10.95 6.44 -4.49
C PRO A 21 -10.35 7.10 -3.23
N ALA A 22 -9.94 6.32 -2.22
CA ALA A 22 -9.50 6.81 -0.92
C ALA A 22 -8.46 7.94 -1.01
N THR A 23 -8.61 8.91 -0.10
CA THR A 23 -7.68 10.02 0.10
C THR A 23 -7.16 10.04 1.53
N LEU A 24 -6.10 10.80 1.78
CA LEU A 24 -5.57 10.99 3.14
C LEU A 24 -6.58 11.73 4.04
N ASP A 25 -7.40 12.61 3.45
CA ASP A 25 -8.41 13.38 4.19
C ASP A 25 -9.53 12.51 4.74
N ASP A 26 -9.87 11.42 4.02
CA ASP A 26 -10.91 10.47 4.41
C ASP A 26 -10.47 9.54 5.57
N PHE A 27 -9.20 9.59 5.99
CA PHE A 27 -8.69 8.70 7.02
C PHE A 27 -9.08 9.19 8.41
N ASN A 28 -9.82 8.37 9.16
CA ASN A 28 -10.23 8.69 10.52
C ASN A 28 -9.15 8.27 11.54
N VAL A 29 -8.34 9.24 11.96
CA VAL A 29 -7.27 9.04 12.95
C VAL A 29 -7.78 8.59 14.32
N ASP A 30 -9.01 8.96 14.70
CA ASP A 30 -9.59 8.54 15.99
C ASP A 30 -9.93 7.05 16.02
N ALA A 31 -10.07 6.43 14.84
CA ALA A 31 -10.36 5.01 14.69
C ALA A 31 -9.10 4.14 14.55
N ALA A 32 -7.90 4.73 14.45
CA ALA A 32 -6.64 4.01 14.30
C ALA A 32 -5.59 4.51 15.29
N ALA A 33 -5.11 3.65 16.18
CA ALA A 33 -4.00 3.96 17.07
C ALA A 33 -2.66 3.84 16.33
N GLY A 34 -1.69 4.67 16.74
CA GLY A 34 -0.31 4.63 16.21
C GLY A 34 -0.04 5.51 14.99
N ILE A 35 -1.00 6.34 14.59
CA ILE A 35 -0.82 7.43 13.62
C ILE A 35 -1.64 8.65 14.04
N ASP A 36 -1.11 9.85 13.82
CA ASP A 36 -1.81 11.11 14.05
C ASP A 36 -1.97 11.92 12.76
N ARG A 37 -2.80 12.96 12.82
CA ARG A 37 -3.09 13.80 11.65
C ARG A 37 -1.86 14.58 11.16
N ASN A 38 -0.98 15.01 12.08
CA ASN A 38 0.23 15.76 11.73
C ASN A 38 1.17 14.91 10.87
N LEU A 39 1.36 13.64 11.22
CA LEU A 39 2.18 12.71 10.45
C LEU A 39 1.54 12.42 9.09
N ILE A 40 0.22 12.24 9.02
CA ILE A 40 -0.48 12.05 7.73
C ILE A 40 -0.28 13.26 6.82
N ASP A 41 -0.45 14.47 7.34
CA ASP A 41 -0.30 15.70 6.59
C ASP A 41 1.16 15.89 6.14
N GLU A 42 2.14 15.59 7.00
CA GLU A 42 3.57 15.59 6.66
C GLU A 42 3.89 14.63 5.51
N LEU A 43 3.41 13.38 5.59
CA LEU A 43 3.59 12.40 4.52
C LEU A 43 2.86 12.83 3.24
N GLY A 44 1.71 13.50 3.36
CA GLY A 44 0.95 14.08 2.25
C GLY A 44 1.75 15.12 1.45
N THR A 45 2.74 15.80 2.07
CA THR A 45 3.64 16.72 1.36
C THR A 45 4.56 16.02 0.36
N CYS A 46 4.69 14.70 0.44
CA CYS A 46 5.54 13.87 -0.42
C CYS A 46 7.05 14.15 -0.31
N ARG A 47 7.53 14.97 0.63
CA ARG A 47 8.96 15.25 0.83
C ARG A 47 9.80 14.01 1.03
N TYR A 48 9.25 12.98 1.67
CA TYR A 48 9.91 11.69 1.90
C TYR A 48 10.34 10.99 0.58
N LEU A 49 9.72 11.33 -0.55
CA LEU A 49 10.09 10.80 -1.87
C LEU A 49 11.44 11.36 -2.35
N GLU A 50 11.78 12.60 -1.98
CA GLU A 50 13.02 13.26 -2.39
C GLU A 50 14.26 12.61 -1.74
N SER A 51 14.10 12.11 -0.52
CA SER A 51 15.15 11.38 0.21
C SER A 51 15.14 9.86 -0.03
N ALA A 52 14.27 9.38 -0.93
CA ALA A 52 14.01 7.96 -1.19
C ALA A 52 13.67 7.18 0.10
N THR A 53 12.89 7.80 1.00
CA THR A 53 12.46 7.19 2.25
C THR A 53 11.28 6.25 2.00
N ASN A 54 11.35 5.04 2.51
CA ASN A 54 10.29 4.04 2.45
C ASN A 54 9.27 4.24 3.57
N ILE A 55 8.07 3.71 3.41
CA ILE A 55 7.05 3.70 4.45
C ILE A 55 6.58 2.26 4.65
N LEU A 56 6.63 1.77 5.88
CA LEU A 56 6.12 0.45 6.25
C LEU A 56 4.90 0.64 7.14
N LEU A 57 3.74 0.20 6.65
CA LEU A 57 2.48 0.21 7.38
C LEU A 57 2.22 -1.20 7.90
N ILE A 58 2.30 -1.37 9.21
CA ILE A 58 2.23 -2.68 9.88
C ILE A 58 1.01 -2.69 10.80
N GLY A 59 0.22 -3.76 10.80
CA GLY A 59 -0.88 -3.88 11.77
C GLY A 59 -1.96 -4.90 11.41
N PRO A 60 -2.91 -5.18 12.30
CA PRO A 60 -3.99 -6.14 12.07
C PRO A 60 -4.87 -5.83 10.83
N PRO A 61 -5.57 -6.81 10.25
CA PRO A 61 -6.51 -6.55 9.15
C PRO A 61 -7.56 -5.49 9.52
N GLY A 62 -7.86 -4.59 8.60
CA GLY A 62 -8.90 -3.58 8.79
C GLY A 62 -8.47 -2.28 9.48
N THR A 63 -7.21 -2.12 9.90
CA THR A 63 -6.71 -0.89 10.54
C THR A 63 -6.39 0.27 9.56
N GLY A 64 -6.79 0.15 8.29
CA GLY A 64 -6.64 1.24 7.31
C GLY A 64 -5.28 1.35 6.60
N LYS A 65 -4.37 0.36 6.71
CA LYS A 65 -3.09 0.32 5.98
C LYS A 65 -3.23 0.59 4.47
N THR A 66 -4.11 -0.16 3.79
CA THR A 66 -4.36 0.00 2.34
C THR A 66 -4.95 1.36 2.02
N HIS A 67 -5.78 1.93 2.92
CA HIS A 67 -6.33 3.27 2.73
C HIS A 67 -5.21 4.32 2.71
N LEU A 68 -4.33 4.28 3.72
CA LEU A 68 -3.18 5.18 3.80
C LEU A 68 -2.24 5.00 2.61
N SER A 69 -1.92 3.77 2.21
CA SER A 69 -1.03 3.53 1.07
C SER A 69 -1.61 4.06 -0.25
N VAL A 70 -2.93 3.92 -0.46
CA VAL A 70 -3.64 4.52 -1.60
C VAL A 70 -3.66 6.05 -1.51
N GLY A 71 -3.94 6.62 -0.34
CA GLY A 71 -3.93 8.06 -0.12
C GLY A 71 -2.57 8.69 -0.41
N LEU A 72 -1.48 8.06 0.05
CA LEU A 72 -0.10 8.49 -0.24
C LEU A 72 0.22 8.42 -1.74
N ALA A 73 -0.13 7.31 -2.39
CA ALA A 73 0.09 7.15 -3.83
C ALA A 73 -0.72 8.14 -4.68
N ARG A 74 -1.91 8.50 -4.21
CA ARG A 74 -2.75 9.54 -4.80
C ARG A 74 -2.11 10.92 -4.60
N ALA A 75 -1.79 11.30 -3.37
CA ALA A 75 -1.13 12.58 -3.06
C ALA A 75 0.13 12.79 -3.91
N ALA A 76 0.98 11.76 -4.02
CA ALA A 76 2.15 11.79 -4.87
C ALA A 76 1.82 11.97 -6.37
N ALA A 77 0.76 11.35 -6.88
CA ALA A 77 0.32 11.54 -8.27
C ALA A 77 -0.18 12.98 -8.54
N TYR A 78 -0.85 13.60 -7.56
CA TYR A 78 -1.25 15.01 -7.60
C TYR A 78 -0.04 15.95 -7.54
N ALA A 79 0.95 15.63 -6.71
CA ALA A 79 2.23 16.36 -6.60
C ALA A 79 3.13 16.24 -7.84
N GLY A 80 2.77 15.39 -8.81
CA GLY A 80 3.48 15.28 -10.09
C GLY A 80 4.26 13.99 -10.28
N TYR A 81 4.40 13.18 -9.24
CA TYR A 81 5.18 11.96 -9.24
C TYR A 81 4.44 10.80 -9.92
N ARG A 82 5.20 9.93 -10.57
CA ARG A 82 4.66 8.70 -11.13
C ARG A 82 4.58 7.65 -10.03
N THR A 83 3.40 7.11 -9.78
CA THR A 83 3.17 6.10 -8.73
C THR A 83 2.62 4.81 -9.34
N TYR A 84 2.79 3.68 -8.67
CA TYR A 84 2.19 2.40 -9.08
C TYR A 84 1.77 1.59 -7.85
N PHE A 85 0.55 1.07 -7.87
CA PHE A 85 0.02 0.19 -6.84
C PHE A 85 -0.03 -1.26 -7.34
N THR A 86 0.40 -2.19 -6.49
CA THR A 86 0.27 -3.63 -6.71
C THR A 86 0.16 -4.35 -5.39
N THR A 87 -0.48 -5.52 -5.37
CA THR A 87 -0.33 -6.45 -4.25
C THR A 87 0.99 -7.22 -4.39
N ALA A 88 1.49 -7.78 -3.29
CA ALA A 88 2.64 -8.68 -3.31
C ALA A 88 2.36 -9.93 -4.19
N ALA A 89 1.12 -10.44 -4.16
CA ALA A 89 0.68 -11.57 -4.97
C ALA A 89 0.68 -11.25 -6.48
N ASP A 90 0.16 -10.09 -6.88
CA ASP A 90 0.17 -9.66 -8.28
C ASP A 90 1.60 -9.40 -8.79
N LEU A 91 2.45 -8.84 -7.92
CA LEU A 91 3.87 -8.66 -8.23
C LEU A 91 4.51 -10.01 -8.52
N ALA A 92 4.31 -10.98 -7.62
CA ALA A 92 4.80 -12.35 -7.77
C ALA A 92 4.31 -13.00 -9.07
N ALA A 93 3.00 -12.95 -9.33
CA ALA A 93 2.40 -13.54 -10.52
C ALA A 93 2.94 -12.90 -11.81
N ARG A 94 3.13 -11.57 -11.84
CA ARG A 94 3.70 -10.88 -13.00
C ARG A 94 5.16 -11.25 -13.23
N CYS A 95 5.94 -11.35 -12.16
CA CYS A 95 7.34 -11.75 -12.23
C CYS A 95 7.49 -13.20 -12.71
N HIS A 96 6.65 -14.11 -12.23
CA HIS A 96 6.61 -15.50 -12.69
C HIS A 96 6.34 -15.59 -14.19
N ARG A 97 5.30 -14.92 -14.70
CA ARG A 97 5.03 -14.86 -16.14
C ARG A 97 6.19 -14.25 -16.93
N ALA A 98 6.78 -13.17 -16.42
CA ALA A 98 7.91 -12.51 -17.07
C ALA A 98 9.15 -13.41 -17.16
N ALA A 99 9.36 -14.31 -16.20
CA ALA A 99 10.45 -15.28 -16.25
C ALA A 99 10.21 -16.31 -17.37
N ILE A 100 8.99 -16.86 -17.48
CA ILE A 100 8.60 -17.82 -18.53
C ILE A 100 8.70 -17.20 -19.92
N GLU A 101 8.27 -15.95 -20.07
CA GLU A 101 8.22 -15.26 -21.37
C GLU A 101 9.53 -14.56 -21.75
N GLY A 102 10.59 -14.65 -20.95
CA GLY A 102 11.86 -13.96 -21.20
C GLY A 102 11.77 -12.43 -21.08
N ARG A 103 10.76 -11.89 -20.38
CA ARG A 103 10.51 -10.45 -20.19
C ARG A 103 10.93 -9.93 -18.81
N TRP A 104 11.78 -10.67 -18.11
CA TRP A 104 12.23 -10.35 -16.75
C TRP A 104 12.81 -8.94 -16.63
N ALA A 105 13.81 -8.61 -17.46
CA ALA A 105 14.48 -7.30 -17.41
C ALA A 105 13.52 -6.13 -17.63
N THR A 106 12.55 -6.28 -18.54
CA THR A 106 11.52 -5.27 -18.81
C THR A 106 10.58 -5.10 -17.62
N THR A 107 10.21 -6.21 -16.97
CA THR A 107 9.34 -6.19 -15.78
C THR A 107 10.04 -5.54 -14.59
N MET A 108 11.33 -5.81 -14.38
CA MET A 108 12.12 -5.16 -13.33
C MET A 108 12.24 -3.65 -13.57
N ARG A 109 12.54 -3.21 -14.80
CA ARG A 109 12.53 -1.78 -15.16
C ARG A 109 11.17 -1.14 -14.94
N PHE A 110 10.08 -1.87 -15.20
CA PHE A 110 8.73 -1.40 -14.92
C PHE A 110 8.53 -1.10 -13.43
N TYR A 111 8.93 -2.01 -12.54
CA TYR A 111 8.79 -1.80 -11.08
C TYR A 111 9.79 -0.79 -10.51
N ALA A 112 10.95 -0.60 -11.15
CA ALA A 112 11.92 0.42 -10.74
C ALA A 112 11.53 1.85 -11.18
N GLY A 113 10.76 1.99 -12.27
CA GLY A 113 10.47 3.28 -12.90
C GLY A 113 9.60 4.29 -12.11
N PRO A 114 8.57 3.89 -11.35
CA PRO A 114 7.77 4.82 -10.56
C PRO A 114 8.59 5.45 -9.43
N THR A 115 8.37 6.73 -9.15
CA THR A 115 8.96 7.40 -7.97
C THR A 115 8.45 6.77 -6.68
N LEU A 116 7.19 6.35 -6.65
CA LEU A 116 6.58 5.62 -5.55
C LEU A 116 5.99 4.29 -6.03
N LEU A 117 6.40 3.20 -5.40
CA LEU A 117 5.80 1.89 -5.60
C LEU A 117 5.09 1.47 -4.32
N VAL A 118 3.80 1.14 -4.40
CA VAL A 118 3.05 0.54 -3.30
C VAL A 118 3.00 -0.97 -3.51
N ILE A 119 3.39 -1.72 -2.49
CA ILE A 119 3.31 -3.18 -2.41
C ILE A 119 2.38 -3.53 -1.25
N ASP A 120 1.13 -3.81 -1.57
CA ASP A 120 0.07 -4.10 -0.60
C ASP A 120 0.04 -5.58 -0.20
N GLU A 121 -0.43 -5.87 1.01
CA GLU A 121 -0.71 -7.21 1.53
C GLU A 121 0.49 -8.17 1.58
N LEU A 122 1.69 -7.64 1.86
CA LEU A 122 2.86 -8.50 2.04
C LEU A 122 2.72 -9.33 3.33
N GLY A 123 2.88 -10.65 3.24
CA GLY A 123 2.86 -11.56 4.39
C GLY A 123 1.51 -12.20 4.72
N TYR A 124 0.50 -12.05 3.85
CA TYR A 124 -0.78 -12.77 4.01
C TYR A 124 -0.65 -14.26 3.65
N LEU A 125 0.18 -14.59 2.65
CA LEU A 125 0.54 -15.95 2.25
C LEU A 125 2.06 -16.08 2.13
N PRO A 126 2.65 -17.25 2.44
CA PRO A 126 4.05 -17.53 2.11
C PRO A 126 4.30 -17.30 0.62
N LEU A 127 5.39 -16.60 0.30
CA LEU A 127 5.76 -16.36 -1.08
C LEU A 127 6.53 -17.56 -1.63
N PRO A 128 6.26 -18.01 -2.87
CA PRO A 128 7.16 -18.91 -3.58
C PRO A 128 8.58 -18.34 -3.66
N ALA A 129 9.60 -19.18 -3.73
CA ALA A 129 11.00 -18.75 -3.74
C ALA A 129 11.32 -17.79 -4.90
N GLU A 130 10.70 -18.00 -6.08
CA GLU A 130 10.84 -17.09 -7.21
C GLU A 130 10.22 -15.72 -6.93
N ALA A 131 9.11 -15.68 -6.20
CA ALA A 131 8.43 -14.45 -5.82
C ALA A 131 9.23 -13.66 -4.77
N ALA A 132 9.82 -14.35 -3.79
CA ALA A 132 10.72 -13.75 -2.81
C ALA A 132 11.96 -13.14 -3.50
N SER A 133 12.54 -13.89 -4.46
CA SER A 133 13.66 -13.42 -5.29
C SER A 133 13.29 -12.18 -6.11
N ALA A 134 12.09 -12.16 -6.70
CA ALA A 134 11.57 -11.03 -7.45
C ALA A 134 11.43 -9.78 -6.57
N LEU A 135 10.84 -9.93 -5.39
CA LEU A 135 10.64 -8.86 -4.43
C LEU A 135 11.99 -8.28 -3.97
N PHE A 136 12.96 -9.15 -3.66
CA PHE A 136 14.31 -8.74 -3.32
C PHE A 136 14.97 -7.90 -4.44
N GLN A 137 14.82 -8.33 -5.70
CA GLN A 137 15.36 -7.57 -6.84
C GLN A 137 14.68 -6.21 -7.00
N VAL A 138 13.36 -6.13 -6.84
CA VAL A 138 12.63 -4.86 -6.87
C VAL A 138 13.12 -3.91 -5.77
N VAL A 139 13.21 -4.40 -4.52
CA VAL A 139 13.74 -3.63 -3.39
C VAL A 139 15.16 -3.14 -3.67
N SER A 140 16.03 -4.04 -4.15
CA SER A 140 17.43 -3.72 -4.42
C SER A 140 17.60 -2.69 -5.53
N GLN A 141 16.77 -2.72 -6.58
CA GLN A 141 16.85 -1.74 -7.66
C GLN A 141 16.37 -0.35 -7.24
N ARG A 142 15.46 -0.28 -6.27
CA ARG A 142 14.84 0.96 -5.76
C ARG A 142 15.60 1.57 -4.57
N TYR A 143 16.39 0.77 -3.87
CA TYR A 143 17.19 1.19 -2.72
C TYR A 143 17.97 2.49 -2.97
N LEU A 144 17.75 3.49 -2.11
CA LEU A 144 18.32 4.85 -2.17
C LEU A 144 18.05 5.63 -3.48
N LYS A 145 17.10 5.20 -4.30
CA LYS A 145 16.73 5.87 -5.56
C LYS A 145 15.28 6.35 -5.58
N THR A 146 14.37 5.51 -5.10
CA THR A 146 12.92 5.75 -5.15
C THR A 146 12.24 5.05 -3.98
N SER A 147 11.12 5.60 -3.51
CA SER A 147 10.46 5.10 -2.31
C SER A 147 9.53 3.91 -2.56
N ILE A 148 9.37 3.08 -1.54
CA ILE A 148 8.40 1.98 -1.48
C ILE A 148 7.46 2.22 -0.29
N VAL A 149 6.15 2.05 -0.51
CA VAL A 149 5.19 1.85 0.60
C VAL A 149 4.87 0.36 0.65
N ILE A 150 5.02 -0.25 1.83
CA ILE A 150 4.63 -1.64 2.05
C ILE A 150 3.52 -1.68 3.08
N THR A 151 2.50 -2.50 2.84
CA THR A 151 1.54 -2.85 3.88
C THR A 151 1.70 -4.32 4.26
N THR A 152 1.64 -4.60 5.56
CA THR A 152 1.74 -5.96 6.08
C THR A 152 0.94 -6.13 7.36
N ASN A 153 0.42 -7.33 7.58
CA ASN A 153 -0.17 -7.74 8.86
C ASN A 153 0.82 -8.48 9.77
N ARG A 154 2.09 -8.60 9.35
CA ARG A 154 3.14 -9.29 10.08
C ARG A 154 4.22 -8.29 10.47
N GLY A 155 4.69 -8.37 11.71
CA GLY A 155 5.84 -7.59 12.15
C GLY A 155 7.09 -7.93 11.33
N VAL A 156 8.03 -6.98 11.26
CA VAL A 156 9.30 -7.12 10.53
C VAL A 156 10.05 -8.41 10.88
N GLY A 157 10.02 -8.84 12.14
CA GLY A 157 10.68 -10.08 12.60
C GLY A 157 10.16 -11.37 11.95
N ALA A 158 8.93 -11.38 11.42
CA ALA A 158 8.33 -12.55 10.79
C ALA A 158 8.67 -12.69 9.29
N TRP A 159 9.46 -11.76 8.72
CA TRP A 159 9.72 -11.76 7.27
C TRP A 159 10.65 -12.87 6.81
N GLY A 160 11.44 -13.46 7.72
CA GLY A 160 12.20 -14.67 7.44
C GLY A 160 11.29 -15.84 7.03
N GLU A 161 10.18 -16.02 7.74
CA GLU A 161 9.19 -17.08 7.43
C GLU A 161 8.44 -16.78 6.13
N ILE A 162 8.08 -15.51 5.89
CA ILE A 162 7.33 -15.09 4.69
C ILE A 162 8.14 -15.32 3.42
N LEU A 163 9.45 -15.05 3.47
CA LEU A 163 10.35 -15.14 2.32
C LEU A 163 11.00 -16.52 2.16
N GLY A 164 10.88 -17.41 3.15
CA GLY A 164 11.43 -18.77 3.11
C GLY A 164 12.95 -18.86 3.25
N ASP A 165 13.64 -17.72 3.40
CA ASP A 165 15.08 -17.62 3.56
C ASP A 165 15.40 -16.42 4.48
N THR A 166 15.95 -16.71 5.66
CA THR A 166 16.29 -15.71 6.68
C THR A 166 17.42 -14.78 6.24
N THR A 167 18.35 -15.24 5.39
CA THR A 167 19.46 -14.44 4.87
C THR A 167 18.95 -13.43 3.84
N VAL A 168 18.11 -13.88 2.90
CA VAL A 168 17.47 -13.00 1.91
C VAL A 168 16.55 -12.01 2.61
N ALA A 169 15.79 -12.45 3.61
CA ALA A 169 14.94 -11.57 4.40
C ALA A 169 15.73 -10.49 5.14
N ALA A 170 16.81 -10.86 5.83
CA ALA A 170 17.67 -9.90 6.52
C ALA A 170 18.26 -8.87 5.54
N ALA A 171 18.76 -9.32 4.39
CA ALA A 171 19.31 -8.44 3.37
C ALA A 171 18.25 -7.50 2.74
N MET A 172 17.01 -7.97 2.59
CA MET A 172 15.90 -7.15 2.09
C MET A 172 15.47 -6.10 3.11
N LEU A 173 15.34 -6.52 4.38
CA LEU A 173 14.96 -5.66 5.49
C LEU A 173 15.99 -4.57 5.75
N ASP A 174 17.29 -4.91 5.70
CA ASP A 174 18.38 -3.93 5.82
C ASP A 174 18.21 -2.77 4.82
N ARG A 175 17.97 -3.10 3.55
CA ARG A 175 17.74 -2.10 2.49
C ARG A 175 16.44 -1.32 2.67
N LEU A 176 15.36 -1.99 3.06
CA LEU A 176 14.06 -1.33 3.25
C LEU A 176 14.10 -0.36 4.43
N LEU A 177 14.72 -0.78 5.54
CA LEU A 177 14.67 -0.07 6.81
C LEU A 177 15.71 1.03 6.94
N HIS A 178 16.82 0.97 6.21
CA HIS A 178 17.89 1.97 6.26
C HIS A 178 17.37 3.41 6.09
N ARG A 179 16.41 3.63 5.20
CA ARG A 179 15.64 4.88 5.12
C ARG A 179 14.16 4.56 5.13
N SER A 180 13.58 4.46 6.32
CA SER A 180 12.16 4.17 6.46
C SER A 180 11.48 4.92 7.58
N ILE A 181 10.17 5.10 7.40
CA ILE A 181 9.24 5.44 8.46
C ILE A 181 8.39 4.20 8.69
N VAL A 182 8.45 3.64 9.89
CA VAL A 182 7.66 2.46 10.29
C VAL A 182 6.47 2.94 11.12
N ILE A 183 5.27 2.65 10.64
CA ILE A 183 4.02 3.04 11.28
C ILE A 183 3.29 1.76 11.67
N ASN A 184 3.16 1.56 12.98
CA ASN A 184 2.37 0.47 13.53
C ASN A 184 0.95 0.97 13.77
N LEU A 185 0.01 0.46 12.99
CA LEU A 185 -1.41 0.75 13.10
C LEU A 185 -2.08 -0.31 13.95
N ASP A 186 -2.81 0.14 14.96
CA ASP A 186 -3.63 -0.70 15.83
C ASP A 186 -5.06 -0.13 15.92
N GLY A 187 -5.98 -0.88 16.50
CA GLY A 187 -7.39 -0.48 16.66
C GLY A 187 -8.38 -1.38 15.94
N GLU A 188 -9.66 -1.02 16.05
CA GLU A 188 -10.76 -1.81 15.50
C GLU A 188 -10.77 -1.77 13.96
N SER A 189 -11.14 -2.89 13.35
CA SER A 189 -11.26 -3.00 11.90
C SER A 189 -12.36 -2.08 11.36
N TYR A 190 -11.99 -1.14 10.50
CA TYR A 190 -12.92 -0.27 9.76
C TYR A 190 -14.00 -1.06 9.03
N ARG A 191 -13.60 -2.15 8.36
CA ARG A 191 -14.51 -3.00 7.58
C ARG A 191 -15.58 -3.65 8.47
N LEU A 192 -15.23 -4.01 9.70
CA LEU A 192 -16.17 -4.58 10.67
C LEU A 192 -17.13 -3.50 11.18
N ARG A 193 -16.66 -2.28 11.44
CA ARG A 193 -17.49 -1.15 11.84
C ARG A 193 -18.49 -0.76 10.76
N ASP A 194 -18.04 -0.66 9.51
CA ASP A 194 -18.91 -0.37 8.36
C ASP A 194 -19.97 -1.46 8.17
N HIS A 195 -19.59 -2.74 8.31
CA HIS A 195 -20.53 -3.86 8.23
C HIS A 195 -21.55 -3.84 9.38
N GLN A 196 -21.13 -3.52 10.61
CA GLN A 196 -22.02 -3.39 11.76
C GLN A 196 -22.98 -2.21 11.61
N ALA A 197 -22.50 -1.04 11.16
CA ALA A 197 -23.32 0.14 10.90
C ALA A 197 -24.35 -0.11 9.78
N ALA A 198 -23.92 -0.78 8.70
CA ALA A 198 -24.82 -1.18 7.61
C ALA A 198 -25.88 -2.17 8.10
N ALA A 199 -25.49 -3.19 8.87
CA ALA A 199 -26.42 -4.17 9.44
C ALA A 199 -27.40 -3.53 10.44
N GLU A 200 -26.97 -2.56 11.24
CA GLU A 200 -27.82 -1.83 12.17
C GLU A 200 -28.81 -0.92 11.44
N THR A 201 -28.37 -0.25 10.37
CA THR A 201 -29.24 0.54 9.49
C THR A 201 -30.30 -0.35 8.81
N LEU A 202 -29.90 -1.55 8.35
CA LEU A 202 -30.80 -2.54 7.78
C LEU A 202 -31.82 -3.06 8.81
N ARG A 203 -31.39 -3.29 10.05
CA ARG A 203 -32.28 -3.68 11.17
C ARG A 203 -33.27 -2.57 11.52
N ARG A 204 -32.84 -1.31 11.60
CA ARG A 204 -33.73 -0.17 11.89
C ARG A 204 -34.77 0.03 10.78
N THR A 205 -34.38 -0.10 9.52
CA THR A 205 -35.32 0.02 8.39
C THR A 205 -36.30 -1.15 8.29
N THR A 206 -35.88 -2.38 8.62
CA THR A 206 -36.79 -3.55 8.64
C THR A 206 -37.71 -3.59 9.85
N THR A 207 -37.29 -3.03 11.00
CA THR A 207 -38.10 -3.02 12.24
C THR A 207 -39.02 -1.80 12.33
N GLY A 208 -38.68 -0.69 11.67
CA GLY A 208 -39.46 0.56 11.66
C GLY A 208 -40.75 0.54 10.83
N ASN A 209 -40.97 -0.50 10.01
CA ASN A 209 -42.12 -0.58 9.11
C ASN A 209 -43.35 -1.31 9.69
N ARG A 210 -43.39 -1.53 11.02
CA ARG A 210 -44.42 -2.35 11.69
C ARG A 210 -45.41 -1.58 12.59
N GLN A 211 -45.41 -0.25 12.54
CA GLN A 211 -46.36 0.57 13.31
C GLN A 211 -47.02 1.66 12.46
N GLN A 212 -47.88 1.29 11.52
CA GLN A 212 -49.01 2.12 11.05
C GLN A 212 -50.08 1.23 10.41
N LEU A 213 -50.81 0.48 11.24
CA LEU A 213 -52.09 -0.12 10.88
C LEU A 213 -52.91 -0.20 12.17
N HIS A 214 -53.53 0.90 12.58
CA HIS A 214 -54.71 0.95 13.43
C HIS A 214 -55.35 2.33 13.36
#